data_AF-A0A382YA63-F1
#
_entry.id   AF-A0A382YA63-F1
#
_cell.length_a   1.000
_cell.length_b   1.000
_cell.length_c   1.000
_cell.angle_alpha   90.00
_cell.angle_beta   90.00
_cell.angle_gamma   90.00
#
_symmetry.space_group_name_H-M   'P 1'
#
loop_
_entity.id
_entity.type
_entity.pdbx_description
1 polymer ?
#
loop_
_entity_poly.entity_id
_entity_poly.type
_entity_poly.pdbx_seq_one_letter_code
_entity_poly.pdbx_strand_id
1 'polypeptide(L)' 'MSNFEDVKTFMETFGQMVRTKPQFPDEKTMQLRFNLIEEELNELEQAMQTRNLKEIADALTDILYVTYGAGYAYGIDLDK' A
#
# COMPACT_ATOMS: atom_id res chain seq x y z
N MET A 1 -1.89 16.66 -7.42
CA MET A 1 -1.20 15.62 -6.63
C MET A 1 -1.81 14.30 -7.06
N SER A 2 -1.03 13.25 -7.31
CA SER A 2 -1.58 11.92 -7.57
C SER A 2 -1.76 11.17 -6.25
N ASN A 3 -2.57 10.12 -6.25
CA ASN A 3 -2.74 9.27 -5.07
C ASN A 3 -1.40 8.70 -4.57
N PHE A 4 -0.46 8.42 -5.48
CA PHE A 4 0.89 8.05 -5.11
C PHE A 4 1.57 9.17 -4.29
N GLU A 5 1.64 10.41 -4.80
CA GLU A 5 2.26 11.52 -4.06
C GLU A 5 1.54 11.84 -2.73
N ASP A 6 0.23 11.60 -2.62
CA ASP A 6 -0.50 11.73 -1.35
C ASP A 6 -0.02 10.69 -0.32
N VAL A 7 0.23 9.44 -0.73
CA VAL A 7 0.77 8.38 0.14
C VAL A 7 2.19 8.70 0.60
N LYS A 8 3.02 9.31 -0.25
CA LYS A 8 4.34 9.82 0.18
C LYS A 8 4.22 10.84 1.29
N THR A 9 3.32 11.81 1.14
CA THR A 9 3.08 12.85 2.14
C THR A 9 2.70 12.23 3.48
N PHE A 10 1.82 11.22 3.48
CA PHE A 10 1.50 10.46 4.68
C PHE A 10 2.73 9.75 5.26
N MET A 11 3.47 9.01 4.45
CA MET A 11 4.65 8.27 4.91
C MET A 11 5.67 9.21 5.58
N GLU A 12 5.97 10.35 4.97
CA GLU A 12 6.86 11.37 5.53
C GLU A 12 6.31 11.94 6.84
N THR A 13 5.01 12.22 6.90
CA THR A 13 4.34 12.73 8.12
C THR A 13 4.48 11.78 9.30
N PHE A 14 4.44 10.46 9.06
CA PHE A 14 4.60 9.44 10.09
C PHE A 14 6.03 8.88 10.21
N GLY A 15 7.01 9.55 9.60
CA GLY A 15 8.43 9.20 9.74
C GLY A 15 8.85 7.89 9.04
N GLN A 16 8.04 7.39 8.11
CA GLN A 16 8.40 6.25 7.28
C GLN A 16 9.42 6.65 6.22
N MET A 17 10.39 5.77 5.95
CA MET A 17 11.40 6.02 4.93
C MET A 17 10.79 5.92 3.52
N VAL A 18 10.90 7.02 2.77
CA VAL A 18 10.55 7.09 1.35
C VAL A 18 11.81 6.98 0.50
N ARG A 19 11.81 6.07 -0.48
CA ARG A 19 12.91 5.93 -1.45
C ARG A 19 12.45 6.50 -2.79
N THR A 20 13.39 7.07 -3.53
CA THR A 20 13.13 7.68 -4.85
C THR A 20 13.88 6.99 -5.99
N LYS A 21 14.63 5.92 -5.67
CA LYS A 21 15.34 5.07 -6.63
C LYS A 21 15.09 3.60 -6.28
N PRO A 22 14.94 2.72 -7.28
CA PRO A 22 14.71 1.30 -7.05
C PRO A 22 15.82 0.67 -6.21
N GLN A 23 15.47 0.12 -5.06
CA GLN A 23 16.36 -0.61 -4.17
C GLN A 23 15.56 -1.45 -3.16
N PHE A 24 16.19 -2.48 -2.61
CA PHE A 24 15.58 -3.27 -1.55
C PHE A 24 15.59 -2.51 -0.21
N PRO A 25 14.46 -2.47 0.53
CA PRO A 25 14.48 -2.08 1.92
C PRO A 25 15.00 -3.23 2.81
N ASP A 26 15.07 -3.01 4.13
CA ASP A 26 15.41 -4.10 5.06
C ASP A 26 14.32 -5.18 5.09
N GLU A 27 14.69 -6.40 5.51
CA GLU A 27 13.79 -7.57 5.54
C GLU A 27 12.52 -7.31 6.34
N LYS A 28 12.62 -6.55 7.45
CA LYS A 28 11.47 -6.19 8.29
C LYS A 28 10.47 -5.33 7.52
N THR A 29 10.94 -4.37 6.75
CA THR A 29 10.12 -3.50 5.91
C THR A 29 9.53 -4.29 4.74
N MET A 30 10.30 -5.20 4.12
CA MET A 30 9.79 -6.08 3.08
C MET A 30 8.62 -6.92 3.60
N GLN A 31 8.81 -7.58 4.75
CA GLN A 31 7.79 -8.41 5.38
C GLN A 31 6.57 -7.59 5.79
N LEU A 32 6.77 -6.38 6.35
CA LEU A 32 5.68 -5.47 6.70
C LEU A 32 4.84 -5.12 5.48
N ARG A 33 5.46 -4.72 4.35
CA ARG A 33 4.73 -4.36 3.13
C ARG A 33 3.97 -5.54 2.55
N PHE A 34 4.59 -6.72 2.54
CA PHE A 34 3.92 -7.94 2.10
C PHE A 34 2.71 -8.27 2.97
N ASN A 35 2.86 -8.26 4.30
CA ASN A 35 1.78 -8.57 5.23
C ASN A 35 0.60 -7.60 5.10
N LEU A 36 0.86 -6.30 4.94
CA LEU A 36 -0.20 -5.31 4.74
C LEU A 36 -0.99 -5.59 3.45
N ILE A 37 -0.32 -5.90 2.34
CA ILE A 37 -1.00 -6.26 1.09
C ILE A 37 -1.82 -7.55 1.25
N GLU A 38 -1.29 -8.55 1.94
CA GLU A 38 -1.99 -9.81 2.21
C GLU A 38 -3.22 -9.60 3.09
N GLU A 39 -3.13 -8.72 4.09
CA GLU A 39 -4.25 -8.32 4.96
C GLU A 39 -5.40 -7.73 4.13
N GLU A 40 -5.16 -6.67 3.36
CA GLU A 40 -6.21 -6.02 2.55
C GLU A 40 -6.80 -6.95 1.48
N LEU A 41 -5.99 -7.87 0.95
CA LEU A 41 -6.47 -8.87 0.00
C LEU A 41 -7.45 -9.87 0.66
N ASN A 42 -7.16 -10.29 1.90
CA ASN A 42 -8.07 -11.14 2.66
C ASN A 42 -9.37 -10.41 3.00
N GLU A 43 -9.31 -9.12 3.32
CA GLU A 43 -10.51 -8.30 3.55
C GLU A 43 -11.35 -8.17 2.29
N LEU A 44 -10.73 -7.95 1.13
CA LEU A 44 -11.41 -7.95 -0.15
C LEU A 44 -12.12 -9.29 -0.43
N GLU A 45 -11.44 -10.42 -0.16
CA GLU A 45 -12.04 -11.75 -0.32
C GLU A 45 -13.29 -11.90 0.56
N GLN A 46 -13.21 -11.51 1.83
CA GLN A 46 -14.36 -11.56 2.76
C GLN A 46 -15.51 -10.65 2.30
N ALA A 47 -15.19 -9.44 1.81
CA ALA A 47 -16.18 -8.51 1.30
C ALA A 47 -16.90 -9.06 0.05
N MET A 48 -16.18 -9.77 -0.83
CA MET A 48 -16.76 -10.46 -1.98
C MET A 48 -17.67 -11.63 -1.56
N GLN A 49 -17.23 -12.46 -0.60
CA GLN A 49 -18.00 -13.59 -0.09
C GLN A 49 -19.32 -13.13 0.56
N THR A 50 -19.29 -12.02 1.30
CA THR A 50 -20.46 -11.43 1.96
C THR A 50 -21.28 -10.52 1.03
N ARG A 51 -20.85 -10.33 -0.22
CA ARG A 51 -21.49 -9.47 -1.23
C ARG A 51 -21.71 -8.03 -0.74
N ASN A 52 -20.75 -7.51 0.02
CA ASN A 52 -20.84 -6.19 0.63
C ASN A 52 -20.10 -5.14 -0.21
N LEU A 53 -20.82 -4.39 -1.05
CA LEU A 53 -20.22 -3.40 -1.95
C LEU A 53 -19.49 -2.27 -1.22
N LYS A 54 -19.91 -1.91 0.00
CA LYS A 54 -19.23 -0.87 0.79
C LYS A 54 -17.83 -1.33 1.17
N GLU A 55 -17.73 -2.53 1.72
CA GLU A 55 -16.45 -3.11 2.17
C GLU A 55 -15.57 -3.50 0.97
N ILE A 56 -16.16 -3.87 -0.17
CA ILE A 56 -15.39 -4.04 -1.42
C ILE A 56 -14.71 -2.72 -1.82
N ALA A 57 -15.41 -1.59 -1.75
CA ALA A 57 -14.83 -0.30 -2.09
C ALA A 57 -13.75 0.15 -1.10
N ASP A 58 -13.95 -0.16 0.19
CA ASP A 58 -12.99 0.08 1.27
C ASP A 58 -11.69 -0.71 1.02
N ALA A 59 -11.79 -2.04 0.96
CA ALA A 59 -10.64 -2.92 0.75
C ALA A 59 -9.90 -2.64 -0.58
N LEU A 60 -10.60 -2.31 -1.66
CA LEU A 60 -9.95 -1.89 -2.90
C LEU A 60 -9.16 -0.58 -2.75
N THR A 61 -9.66 0.36 -1.94
CA THR A 61 -8.96 1.61 -1.65
C THR A 61 -7.74 1.35 -0.77
N ASP A 62 -7.86 0.49 0.23
CA ASP A 62 -6.76 0.14 1.12
C ASP A 62 -5.66 -0.63 0.38
N ILE A 63 -6.02 -1.55 -0.53
CA ILE A 63 -5.07 -2.20 -1.45
C ILE A 63 -4.25 -1.17 -2.22
N LEU A 64 -4.89 -0.15 -2.81
CA LEU A 64 -4.16 0.91 -3.52
C LEU A 64 -3.19 1.63 -2.57
N TYR A 65 -3.65 1.95 -1.36
CA TYR A 65 -2.88 2.66 -0.36
C TYR A 65 -1.63 1.89 0.08
N VAL A 66 -1.79 0.62 0.49
CA VAL A 66 -0.67 -0.22 0.93
C VAL A 66 0.27 -0.57 -0.22
N THR A 67 -0.26 -0.69 -1.45
CA THR A 67 0.54 -0.92 -2.66
C THR A 67 1.41 0.29 -3.00
N TYR A 68 0.86 1.50 -2.95
CA TYR A 68 1.64 2.74 -3.13
C TYR A 68 2.70 2.91 -2.04
N GLY A 69 2.36 2.56 -0.79
CA GLY A 69 3.34 2.54 0.31
C GLY A 69 4.49 1.56 0.06
N ALA A 70 4.20 0.40 -0.55
CA ALA A 70 5.22 -0.54 -0.99
C ALA A 70 6.07 0.04 -2.13
N GLY A 71 5.45 0.70 -3.13
CA GLY A 71 6.16 1.41 -4.21
C GLY A 71 7.25 2.34 -3.66
N TYR A 72 6.90 3.24 -2.74
CA TYR A 72 7.90 4.11 -2.09
C TYR A 72 8.89 3.37 -1.19
N ALA A 73 8.49 2.28 -0.55
CA ALA A 73 9.40 1.47 0.26
C ALA A 73 10.48 0.77 -0.58
N TYR A 74 10.22 0.50 -1.87
CA TYR A 74 11.19 -0.01 -2.84
C TYR A 74 11.78 1.08 -3.74
N GLY A 75 11.27 2.31 -3.68
CA GLY A 75 11.67 3.42 -4.54
C GLY A 75 11.28 3.24 -6.00
N ILE A 76 10.14 2.58 -6.23
CA ILE A 76 9.53 2.35 -7.55
C ILE A 76 8.34 3.30 -7.67
N ASP A 77 8.37 4.16 -8.69
CA ASP A 77 7.26 5.04 -9.02
C ASP A 77 6.18 4.24 -9.75
N LEU A 78 5.01 4.06 -9.12
CA LEU A 78 3.92 3.24 -9.68
C LEU A 78 2.99 4.01 -10.62
N ASP A 79 3.16 5.33 -10.73
CA ASP A 79 2.44 6.16 -11.69
C ASP A 79 3.21 6.30 -13.03
N LYS A 80 4.37 5.64 -13.19
CA LYS A 80 5.22 5.67 -14.40
C LYS A 80 5.60 4.27 -14.89
#